data_AF-A0A7V2HEJ5-F1
#
_entry.id   AF-A0A7V2HEJ5-F1
#
_cell.length_a   1.000
_cell.length_b   1.000
_cell.length_c   1.000
_cell.angle_alpha   90.00
_cell.angle_beta   90.00
_cell.angle_gamma   90.00
#
_symmetry.space_group_name_H-M   'P 1'
#
loop_
_entity.id
_entity.type
_entity.pdbx_description
1 polymer ?
#
loop_
_entity_poly.entity_id
_entity_poly.type
_entity_poly.pdbx_seq_one_letter_code
_entity_poly.pdbx_strand_id
1 'polypeptide(L)'
;MSRTPASDTLPRRQEAELIAAAAGVFRTGFPNPQRIGCPPQETLNAVARKGGGTAEGESILEHLTCCSPCFTEYERLVHKDKVSRNVKVLALCSSLLITVGLAIWFYVSRSQEGVRQPEPTIVEQPPPVQETPAPPQPPPSQYEVAVIDLRNRAPVRGEQQPAGEDVVASLPARPLELSVYLPIGSEEGQYEVQILREADTALVTARGSATFEDRNVVLRLKADLTGLAPGRHLVGIRKGSFRWMYYPITVQ
;
A
#
# COMPACT_ATOMS: atom_id res chain seq x y z
N MET A 1 -53.79 2.40 6.41
CA MET A 1 -53.02 3.66 6.33
C MET A 1 -51.72 3.47 7.07
N SER A 2 -50.68 3.04 6.35
CA SER A 2 -49.39 2.66 6.92
C SER A 2 -48.47 3.88 6.89
N ARG A 3 -48.06 4.42 8.05
CA ARG A 3 -47.04 5.47 8.13
C ARG A 3 -45.66 4.84 7.92
N THR A 4 -44.97 5.27 6.86
CA THR A 4 -43.54 5.00 6.65
C THR A 4 -42.72 5.89 7.58
N PRO A 5 -41.72 5.38 8.33
CA PRO A 5 -40.83 6.23 9.10
C PRO A 5 -39.84 6.91 8.16
N ALA A 6 -39.88 8.24 8.09
CA ALA A 6 -38.86 9.03 7.41
C ALA A 6 -37.54 8.94 8.18
N SER A 7 -36.46 8.56 7.52
CA SER A 7 -35.10 8.71 8.04
C SER A 7 -34.74 10.19 8.00
N ASP A 8 -34.99 10.89 9.10
CA ASP A 8 -34.87 12.35 9.28
C ASP A 8 -33.42 12.82 9.52
N THR A 9 -32.46 12.22 8.82
CA THR A 9 -31.03 12.55 8.97
C THR A 9 -30.48 13.15 7.68
N LEU A 10 -30.08 14.43 7.77
CA LEU A 10 -29.39 15.12 6.69
C LEU A 10 -28.08 14.38 6.33
N PRO A 11 -27.74 14.28 5.04
CA PRO A 11 -26.42 13.80 4.61
C PRO A 11 -25.31 14.64 5.26
N ARG A 12 -24.22 13.99 5.72
CA ARG A 12 -23.08 14.65 6.42
C ARG A 12 -22.54 15.90 5.73
N ARG A 13 -22.57 15.94 4.39
CA ARG A 13 -22.14 17.11 3.61
C ARG A 13 -23.08 18.30 3.79
N GLN A 14 -24.40 18.07 3.75
CA GLN A 14 -25.40 19.12 3.93
C GLN A 14 -25.44 19.59 5.38
N GLU A 15 -25.28 18.68 6.34
CA GLU A 15 -25.11 19.03 7.75
C GLU A 15 -23.89 19.95 7.96
N ALA A 16 -22.74 19.60 7.38
CA ALA A 16 -21.54 20.43 7.47
C ALA A 16 -21.73 21.80 6.80
N GLU A 17 -22.44 21.87 5.68
CA GLU A 17 -22.75 23.11 4.98
C GLU A 17 -23.68 24.01 5.80
N LEU A 18 -24.72 23.44 6.42
CA LEU A 18 -25.63 24.14 7.31
C LEU A 18 -24.90 24.69 8.55
N ILE A 19 -24.04 23.89 9.18
CA ILE A 19 -23.21 24.32 10.30
C ILE A 19 -22.28 25.46 9.88
N ALA A 20 -21.64 25.36 8.72
CA ALA A 20 -20.74 26.40 8.21
C ALA A 20 -21.49 27.71 7.92
N ALA A 21 -22.70 27.63 7.37
CA ALA A 21 -23.56 28.78 7.15
C ALA A 21 -23.98 29.46 8.47
N ALA A 22 -24.43 28.68 9.46
CA ALA A 22 -24.77 29.18 10.79
C ALA A 22 -23.56 29.84 11.48
N ALA A 23 -22.39 29.21 11.43
CA ALA A 23 -21.15 29.79 11.93
C ALA A 23 -20.79 31.12 11.23
N GLY A 24 -21.09 31.23 9.93
CA GLY A 24 -20.96 32.48 9.18
C GLY A 24 -21.78 33.62 9.79
N VAL A 25 -23.04 33.36 10.15
CA VAL A 25 -23.92 34.34 10.80
C VAL A 25 -23.36 34.76 12.15
N PHE A 26 -22.93 33.81 13.00
CA PHE A 26 -22.40 34.14 14.31
C PHE A 26 -21.09 34.94 14.27
N ARG A 27 -20.26 34.76 13.24
CA ARG A 27 -19.01 35.52 13.07
C ARG A 27 -19.20 37.01 12.81
N THR A 28 -20.33 37.43 12.23
CA THR A 28 -20.52 38.83 11.81
C THR A 28 -21.84 39.47 12.26
N GLY A 29 -22.82 38.68 12.70
CA GLY A 29 -24.18 39.13 13.00
C GLY A 29 -24.35 39.87 14.33
N PHE A 30 -23.37 39.80 15.23
CA PHE A 30 -23.47 40.32 16.61
C PHE A 30 -22.19 41.06 17.02
N PRO A 31 -21.90 42.24 16.44
CA PRO A 31 -20.68 42.98 16.72
C PRO A 31 -20.63 43.50 18.17
N ASN A 32 -19.50 43.26 18.85
CA ASN A 32 -19.23 43.77 20.21
C ASN A 32 -17.78 44.29 20.34
N PRO A 33 -17.44 45.41 19.69
CA PRO A 33 -16.05 45.88 19.57
C PRO A 33 -15.42 46.25 20.91
N GLN A 34 -16.24 46.73 21.86
CA GLN A 34 -15.78 47.12 23.20
C GLN A 34 -15.75 45.92 24.17
N ARG A 35 -16.15 44.72 23.73
CA ARG A 35 -16.22 43.48 24.53
C ARG A 35 -16.99 43.66 25.85
N ILE A 36 -18.10 44.39 25.81
CA ILE A 36 -18.94 44.61 26.98
C ILE A 36 -19.63 43.29 27.34
N GLY A 37 -19.57 42.90 28.63
CA GLY A 37 -20.20 41.68 29.13
C GLY A 37 -19.58 40.38 28.61
N CYS A 38 -18.39 40.44 28.02
CA CYS A 38 -17.68 39.25 27.57
C CYS A 38 -17.12 38.43 28.73
N PRO A 39 -17.12 37.09 28.64
CA PRO A 39 -16.49 36.25 29.65
C PRO A 39 -14.97 36.44 29.66
N PRO A 40 -14.30 36.17 30.80
CA PRO A 40 -12.84 36.15 30.88
C PRO A 40 -12.22 35.18 29.86
N GLN A 41 -11.02 35.50 29.39
CA GLN A 41 -10.35 34.68 28.37
C GLN A 41 -10.01 33.27 28.88
N GLU A 42 -9.76 33.11 30.17
CA GLU A 42 -9.46 31.82 30.80
C GLU A 42 -10.65 30.86 30.76
N THR A 43 -11.86 31.36 30.99
CA THR A 43 -13.08 30.54 30.94
C THR A 43 -13.41 30.15 29.51
N LEU A 44 -13.19 31.05 28.55
CA LEU A 44 -13.30 30.75 27.12
C LEU A 44 -12.32 29.64 26.67
N ASN A 45 -11.07 29.70 27.13
CA ASN A 45 -10.06 28.67 26.90
C ASN A 45 -10.45 27.32 27.53
N ALA A 46 -11.02 27.35 28.73
CA ALA A 46 -11.46 26.15 29.42
C ALA A 46 -12.60 25.45 28.67
N VAL A 47 -13.61 26.21 28.21
CA VAL A 47 -14.74 25.69 27.41
C VAL A 47 -14.26 25.18 26.04
N ALA A 48 -13.31 25.85 25.39
CA ALA A 48 -12.73 25.37 24.13
C ALA A 48 -12.01 24.02 24.28
N ARG A 49 -11.31 23.79 25.39
CA ARG A 49 -10.56 22.55 25.67
C ARG A 49 -11.43 21.39 26.17
N LYS A 50 -12.33 21.68 27.12
CA LYS A 50 -13.08 20.68 27.88
C LYS A 50 -14.54 20.52 27.42
N GLY A 51 -15.04 21.44 26.59
CA GLY A 51 -16.45 21.53 26.23
C GLY A 51 -17.29 22.25 27.29
N GLY A 52 -18.56 22.50 26.98
CA GLY A 52 -19.50 23.22 27.85
C GLY A 52 -20.26 22.35 28.85
N GLY A 53 -19.73 21.21 29.28
CA GLY A 53 -20.45 20.26 30.16
C GLY A 53 -20.66 20.71 31.62
N THR A 54 -20.39 21.97 31.94
CA THR A 54 -20.62 22.57 33.26
C THR A 54 -21.62 23.71 33.12
N ALA A 55 -22.35 24.05 34.19
CA ALA A 55 -23.32 25.16 34.16
C ALA A 55 -22.68 26.50 33.73
N GLU A 56 -21.43 26.74 34.12
CA GLU A 56 -20.64 27.90 33.65
C GLU A 56 -20.27 27.77 32.16
N GLY A 57 -20.00 26.57 31.67
CA GLY A 57 -19.74 26.33 30.26
C GLY A 57 -20.96 26.55 29.38
N GLU A 58 -22.16 26.17 29.84
CA GLU A 58 -23.43 26.37 29.13
C GLU A 58 -23.75 27.86 28.96
N SER A 59 -23.59 28.67 30.02
CA SER A 59 -23.82 30.13 29.93
C SER A 59 -22.82 30.82 28.99
N ILE A 60 -21.58 30.32 28.94
CA ILE A 60 -20.58 30.78 27.97
C ILE A 60 -21.02 30.41 26.54
N LEU A 61 -21.48 29.18 26.31
CA LEU A 61 -21.98 28.77 24.99
C LEU A 61 -23.17 29.63 24.53
N GLU A 62 -24.07 29.98 25.44
CA GLU A 62 -25.17 30.92 25.16
C GLU A 62 -24.63 32.29 24.75
N HIS A 63 -23.67 32.85 25.49
CA HIS A 63 -23.01 34.11 25.12
C HIS A 63 -22.37 34.08 23.73
N LEU A 64 -21.78 32.95 23.31
CA LEU A 64 -21.17 32.81 21.98
C LEU A 64 -22.18 33.01 20.85
N THR A 65 -23.45 32.66 21.06
CA THR A 65 -24.50 32.86 20.05
C THR A 65 -24.89 34.32 19.84
N CYS A 66 -24.56 35.18 20.80
CA CYS A 66 -24.93 36.60 20.82
C CYS A 66 -23.73 37.55 20.72
N CYS A 67 -22.51 37.04 20.54
CA CYS A 67 -21.29 37.87 20.57
C CYS A 67 -20.25 37.37 19.55
N SER A 68 -20.23 38.01 18.38
CA SER A 68 -19.33 37.64 17.27
C SER A 68 -17.84 37.64 17.61
N PRO A 69 -17.31 38.62 18.39
CA PRO A 69 -15.91 38.61 18.80
C PRO A 69 -15.55 37.46 19.74
N CYS A 70 -16.48 36.95 20.54
CA CYS A 70 -16.26 35.78 21.40
C CYS A 70 -16.39 34.48 20.62
N PHE A 71 -17.36 34.39 19.70
CA PHE A 71 -17.51 33.24 18.80
C PHE A 71 -16.26 33.01 17.93
N THR A 72 -15.72 34.08 17.33
CA THR A 72 -14.53 33.99 16.48
C THR A 72 -13.30 33.53 17.28
N GLU A 73 -13.13 34.03 18.50
CA GLU A 73 -12.02 33.60 19.37
C GLU A 73 -12.20 32.14 19.82
N TYR A 74 -13.43 31.73 20.15
CA TYR A 74 -13.74 30.33 20.46
C TYR A 74 -13.42 29.40 19.29
N GLU A 75 -13.87 29.71 18.07
CA GLU A 75 -13.56 28.91 16.87
C GLU A 75 -12.05 28.79 16.66
N ARG A 76 -11.31 29.90 16.83
CA ARG A 76 -9.85 29.92 16.73
C ARG A 76 -9.19 28.98 17.74
N LEU A 77 -9.65 28.98 18.99
CA LEU A 77 -9.13 28.12 20.05
C LEU A 77 -9.40 26.64 19.75
N VAL A 78 -10.62 26.30 19.35
CA VAL A 78 -11.00 24.92 18.98
C VAL A 78 -10.20 24.44 17.76
N HIS A 79 -10.04 25.28 16.73
CA HIS A 79 -9.25 24.93 15.54
C HIS A 79 -7.79 24.68 15.89
N LYS A 80 -7.17 25.52 16.73
CA LYS A 80 -5.79 25.35 17.17
C LYS A 80 -5.59 24.05 17.96
N ASP A 81 -6.51 23.72 18.85
CA ASP A 81 -6.44 22.50 19.64
C ASP A 81 -6.63 21.25 18.77
N LYS A 82 -7.59 21.25 17.84
CA LYS A 82 -7.81 20.14 16.90
C LYS A 82 -6.60 19.89 16.01
N VAL A 83 -6.02 20.95 15.43
CA VAL A 83 -4.82 20.84 14.59
C VAL A 83 -3.63 20.34 15.43
N SER A 84 -3.40 20.91 16.61
CA SER A 84 -2.28 20.49 17.46
C SER A 84 -2.38 19.04 17.90
N ARG A 85 -3.60 18.55 18.20
CA ARG A 85 -3.83 17.14 18.56
C ARG A 85 -3.57 16.22 17.38
N ASN A 86 -4.08 16.56 16.20
CA ASN A 86 -3.86 15.76 15.00
C ASN A 86 -2.38 15.72 14.60
N VAL A 87 -1.65 16.84 14.71
CA VAL A 87 -0.20 16.91 14.46
C VAL A 87 0.57 16.04 15.46
N LYS A 88 0.21 16.06 16.75
CA LYS A 88 0.84 15.19 17.77
C LYS A 88 0.60 13.71 17.49
N VAL A 89 -0.62 13.32 17.11
CA VAL A 89 -0.94 11.93 16.75
C VAL A 89 -0.18 11.51 15.49
N LEU A 90 -0.14 12.37 14.46
CA LEU A 90 0.62 12.10 13.25
C LEU A 90 2.11 11.94 13.54
N ALA A 91 2.70 12.80 14.38
CA ALA A 91 4.10 12.69 14.79
C ALA A 91 4.42 11.37 15.50
N LEU A 92 3.51 10.87 16.36
CA LEU A 92 3.64 9.58 17.02
C LEU A 92 3.53 8.40 16.03
N CYS A 93 2.61 8.47 15.07
CA CYS A 93 2.50 7.45 14.01
C CYS A 93 3.75 7.45 13.12
N SER A 94 4.22 8.63 12.71
CA SER A 94 5.43 8.78 11.89
C SER A 94 6.66 8.26 12.62
N SER A 95 6.82 8.53 13.92
CA SER A 95 7.96 8.00 14.68
C SER A 95 7.95 6.47 14.77
N LEU A 96 6.77 5.86 14.98
CA LEU A 96 6.62 4.39 14.98
C LEU A 96 6.93 3.78 13.59
N LEU A 97 6.48 4.42 12.51
CA LEU A 97 6.78 3.95 11.15
C LEU A 97 8.28 4.05 10.84
N ILE A 98 8.94 5.12 11.27
CA ILE A 98 10.39 5.31 11.07
C ILE A 98 11.18 4.28 11.87
N THR A 99 10.83 4.01 13.14
CA THR A 99 11.57 3.03 13.95
C THR A 99 11.40 1.61 13.43
N VAL A 100 10.18 1.21 13.04
CA VAL A 100 9.94 -0.10 12.42
C VAL A 100 10.63 -0.20 11.07
N GLY A 101 10.57 0.84 10.25
CA GLY A 101 11.26 0.89 8.95
C GLY A 101 12.78 0.77 9.09
N LEU A 102 13.39 1.50 10.03
CA LEU A 102 14.83 1.39 10.33
C LEU A 102 15.20 0.01 10.87
N ALA A 103 14.38 -0.60 11.72
CA ALA A 103 14.61 -1.93 12.25
C ALA A 103 14.55 -3.00 11.14
N ILE A 104 13.56 -2.92 10.24
CA ILE A 104 13.43 -3.81 9.08
C ILE A 104 14.61 -3.60 8.12
N TRP A 105 14.94 -2.34 7.82
CA TRP A 105 16.07 -2.01 6.95
C TRP A 105 17.38 -2.57 7.51
N PHE A 106 17.64 -2.39 8.81
CA PHE A 106 18.84 -2.91 9.47
C PHE A 106 18.88 -4.45 9.47
N TYR A 107 17.74 -5.10 9.65
CA TYR A 107 17.63 -6.56 9.59
C TYR A 107 17.93 -7.10 8.18
N VAL A 108 17.38 -6.46 7.15
CA VAL A 108 17.61 -6.84 5.74
C VAL A 108 19.03 -6.46 5.29
N SER A 109 19.57 -5.33 5.70
CA SER A 109 20.92 -4.92 5.33
C SER A 109 21.97 -5.88 5.89
N ARG A 110 21.77 -6.37 7.13
CA ARG A 110 22.62 -7.43 7.69
C ARG A 110 22.50 -8.76 6.97
N SER A 111 21.33 -9.12 6.45
CA SER A 111 21.20 -10.35 5.67
C SER A 111 21.77 -10.23 4.26
N GLN A 112 21.94 -9.00 3.74
CA GLN A 112 22.58 -8.74 2.45
C GLN A 112 24.11 -8.69 2.48
N GLU A 113 24.75 -8.59 3.65
CA GLU A 113 26.22 -8.73 3.77
C GLU A 113 26.72 -10.12 3.27
N GLY A 114 25.82 -11.09 3.05
CA GLY A 114 26.11 -12.39 2.44
C GLY A 114 26.05 -12.44 0.90
N VAL A 115 25.61 -11.38 0.20
CA VAL A 115 25.52 -11.35 -1.27
C VAL A 115 26.53 -10.34 -1.81
N ARG A 116 27.79 -10.77 -1.90
CA ARG A 116 28.82 -10.07 -2.70
C ARG A 116 28.33 -9.99 -4.14
N GLN A 117 28.13 -8.78 -4.65
CA GLN A 117 28.06 -8.58 -6.10
C GLN A 117 29.39 -9.05 -6.71
N PRO A 118 29.37 -9.85 -7.79
CA PRO A 118 30.57 -10.11 -8.56
C PRO A 118 31.01 -8.79 -9.19
N GLU A 119 32.27 -8.44 -8.96
CA GLU A 119 32.96 -7.30 -9.57
C GLU A 119 32.83 -7.38 -11.11
N PRO A 120 32.51 -6.28 -11.80
CA PRO A 120 32.30 -6.31 -13.24
C PRO A 120 33.64 -6.56 -13.94
N THR A 121 33.86 -7.80 -14.36
CA THR A 121 34.99 -8.16 -15.21
C THR A 121 34.72 -7.63 -16.62
N ILE A 122 35.57 -6.72 -17.07
CA ILE A 122 35.67 -6.25 -18.46
C ILE A 122 35.80 -7.48 -19.35
N VAL A 123 34.84 -7.67 -20.27
CA VAL A 123 34.85 -8.77 -21.24
C VAL A 123 35.94 -8.50 -22.26
N GLU A 124 37.12 -9.09 -22.05
CA GLU A 124 38.12 -9.26 -23.11
C GLU A 124 37.94 -10.66 -23.72
N GLN A 125 37.80 -10.69 -25.03
CA GLN A 125 37.47 -11.87 -25.84
C GLN A 125 38.61 -12.92 -25.76
N PRO A 126 38.31 -14.23 -25.56
CA PRO A 126 39.36 -15.21 -25.30
C PRO A 126 40.06 -15.68 -26.60
N PRO A 127 41.41 -15.82 -26.60
CA PRO A 127 42.16 -16.59 -27.60
C PRO A 127 42.14 -18.11 -27.25
N PRO A 128 42.58 -19.01 -28.16
CA PRO A 128 42.23 -20.43 -28.10
C PRO A 128 43.03 -21.22 -27.05
N VAL A 129 42.26 -21.85 -26.15
CA VAL A 129 42.43 -23.11 -25.40
C VAL A 129 43.86 -23.63 -25.14
N GLN A 130 44.27 -23.61 -23.86
CA GLN A 130 45.20 -24.59 -23.29
C GLN A 130 44.66 -25.09 -21.94
N GLU A 131 44.63 -26.41 -21.77
CA GLU A 131 44.06 -27.13 -20.64
C GLU A 131 44.79 -26.83 -19.32
N THR A 132 44.05 -26.29 -18.34
CA THR A 132 44.45 -26.20 -16.93
C THR A 132 43.31 -26.80 -16.09
N PRO A 133 43.56 -27.57 -15.02
CA PRO A 133 42.50 -28.22 -14.25
C PRO A 133 41.55 -27.17 -13.66
N ALA A 134 40.26 -27.30 -13.97
CA ALA A 134 39.22 -26.38 -13.55
C ALA A 134 39.18 -26.25 -12.01
N PRO A 135 38.99 -25.02 -11.47
CA PRO A 135 38.58 -24.83 -10.08
C PRO A 135 37.30 -25.64 -9.80
N PRO A 136 37.08 -26.12 -8.56
CA PRO A 136 35.93 -26.95 -8.24
C PRO A 136 34.66 -26.23 -8.68
N GLN A 137 33.95 -26.82 -9.64
CA GLN A 137 32.65 -26.32 -10.07
C GLN A 137 31.76 -26.23 -8.82
N PRO A 138 31.06 -25.11 -8.57
CA PRO A 138 29.99 -25.12 -7.59
C PRO A 138 29.07 -26.30 -7.95
N PRO A 139 28.57 -27.05 -6.94
CA PRO A 139 27.80 -28.25 -7.18
C PRO A 139 26.69 -27.93 -8.19
N PRO A 140 26.44 -28.81 -9.18
CA PRO A 140 25.47 -28.53 -10.24
C PRO A 140 24.17 -28.07 -9.60
N SER A 141 23.80 -26.81 -9.85
CA SER A 141 22.52 -26.29 -9.40
C SER A 141 21.46 -27.13 -10.08
N GLN A 142 20.70 -27.89 -9.29
CA GLN A 142 19.60 -28.72 -9.79
C GLN A 142 18.48 -27.90 -10.46
N TYR A 143 18.57 -26.57 -10.36
CA TYR A 143 17.62 -25.61 -10.91
C TYR A 143 18.21 -24.96 -12.15
N GLU A 144 17.46 -25.00 -13.25
CA GLU A 144 17.78 -24.29 -14.48
C GLU A 144 17.12 -22.90 -14.47
N VAL A 145 17.80 -21.90 -15.03
CA VAL A 145 17.29 -20.53 -15.04
C VAL A 145 16.28 -20.37 -16.18
N ALA A 146 15.08 -19.87 -15.86
CA ALA A 146 14.08 -19.51 -16.88
C ALA A 146 13.45 -18.14 -16.60
N VAL A 147 13.02 -17.46 -17.66
CA VAL A 147 12.54 -16.08 -17.60
C VAL A 147 11.10 -16.01 -18.11
N ILE A 148 10.26 -15.26 -17.39
CA ILE A 148 8.89 -14.93 -17.80
C ILE A 148 8.78 -13.40 -17.85
N ASP A 149 8.43 -12.84 -19.02
CA ASP A 149 8.26 -11.39 -19.15
C ASP A 149 6.78 -11.00 -19.26
N LEU A 150 6.27 -10.35 -18.22
CA LEU A 150 4.89 -9.89 -18.12
C LEU A 150 4.75 -8.38 -18.35
N ARG A 151 5.85 -7.68 -18.65
CA ARG A 151 5.83 -6.25 -18.94
C ARG A 151 5.05 -6.05 -20.23
N ASN A 152 3.96 -5.29 -20.16
CA ASN A 152 3.01 -5.07 -21.26
C ASN A 152 2.11 -6.26 -21.60
N ARG A 153 2.00 -7.27 -20.71
CA ARG A 153 1.02 -8.35 -20.87
C ARG A 153 -0.24 -8.05 -20.07
N ALA A 154 -1.40 -8.18 -20.71
CA ALA A 154 -2.68 -8.04 -20.03
C ALA A 154 -3.03 -9.36 -19.31
N PRO A 155 -3.40 -9.32 -18.02
CA PRO A 155 -3.87 -10.52 -17.33
C PRO A 155 -5.22 -10.95 -17.89
N VAL A 156 -5.49 -12.26 -17.87
CA VAL A 156 -6.79 -12.80 -18.25
C VAL A 156 -7.81 -12.48 -17.17
N ARG A 157 -9.02 -12.05 -17.58
CA ARG A 157 -10.12 -11.74 -16.65
C ARG A 157 -10.80 -13.03 -16.20
N GLY A 158 -10.52 -13.44 -14.97
CA GLY A 158 -11.04 -14.69 -14.41
C GLY A 158 -10.17 -15.87 -14.81
N GLU A 159 -10.53 -17.07 -14.36
CA GLU A 159 -9.83 -18.32 -14.69
C GLU A 159 -10.28 -18.90 -16.04
N GLN A 160 -11.09 -18.15 -16.80
CA GLN A 160 -11.56 -18.56 -18.11
C GLN A 160 -10.43 -18.53 -19.13
N GLN A 161 -10.19 -19.70 -19.73
CA GLN A 161 -9.21 -19.92 -20.79
C GLN A 161 -9.40 -18.86 -21.90
N PRO A 162 -8.41 -17.98 -22.17
CA PRO A 162 -8.51 -17.07 -23.30
C PRO A 162 -8.45 -17.90 -24.59
N ALA A 163 -9.43 -17.70 -25.46
CA ALA A 163 -9.39 -18.13 -26.84
C ALA A 163 -8.44 -17.18 -27.60
N GLY A 164 -7.13 -17.35 -27.44
CA GLY A 164 -6.12 -16.48 -28.05
C GLY A 164 -4.69 -16.77 -27.63
N GLU A 165 -3.77 -16.39 -28.50
CA GLU A 165 -2.39 -16.89 -28.74
C GLU A 165 -1.28 -16.28 -27.87
N ASP A 166 -1.60 -15.46 -26.87
CA ASP A 166 -0.59 -14.68 -26.12
C ASP A 166 0.07 -15.47 -24.98
N VAL A 167 0.75 -16.58 -25.29
CA VAL A 167 1.57 -17.31 -24.33
C VAL A 167 2.75 -16.44 -23.87
N VAL A 168 2.93 -16.26 -22.56
CA VAL A 168 3.96 -15.37 -22.00
C VAL A 168 5.32 -16.05 -21.83
N ALA A 169 5.37 -17.37 -21.75
CA ALA A 169 6.61 -18.15 -21.67
C ALA A 169 6.38 -19.64 -22.01
N SER A 170 7.45 -20.30 -22.47
CA SER A 170 7.55 -21.76 -22.58
C SER A 170 8.55 -22.26 -21.54
N LEU A 171 8.10 -23.10 -20.61
CA LEU A 171 8.91 -23.57 -19.48
C LEU A 171 9.07 -25.09 -19.56
N PRO A 172 10.27 -25.64 -19.32
CA PRO A 172 10.44 -27.08 -19.28
C PRO A 172 9.91 -27.66 -17.95
N ALA A 173 9.38 -28.88 -17.99
CA ALA A 173 8.95 -29.64 -16.82
C ALA A 173 10.14 -30.14 -15.97
N ARG A 174 10.85 -29.24 -15.29
CA ARG A 174 12.00 -29.53 -14.40
C ARG A 174 12.08 -28.53 -13.25
N PRO A 175 13.00 -28.69 -12.27
CA PRO A 175 13.22 -27.66 -11.25
C PRO A 175 13.82 -26.41 -11.88
N LEU A 176 13.18 -25.26 -11.67
CA LEU A 176 13.56 -23.99 -12.26
C LEU A 176 13.82 -22.91 -11.22
N GLU A 177 14.82 -22.08 -11.49
CA GLU A 177 14.99 -20.78 -10.88
C GLU A 177 14.39 -19.72 -11.82
N LEU A 178 13.18 -19.27 -11.48
CA LEU A 178 12.38 -18.38 -12.31
C LEU A 178 12.69 -16.92 -11.99
N SER A 179 12.94 -16.14 -13.04
CA SER A 179 12.96 -14.68 -13.01
C SER A 179 11.74 -14.15 -13.76
N VAL A 180 10.80 -13.55 -13.03
CA VAL A 180 9.54 -13.04 -13.59
C VAL A 180 9.56 -11.51 -13.59
N TYR A 181 9.61 -10.90 -14.76
CA TYR A 181 9.45 -9.45 -14.90
C TYR A 181 7.98 -9.08 -14.75
N LEU A 182 7.63 -8.39 -13.68
CA LEU A 182 6.25 -8.05 -13.35
C LEU A 182 5.73 -6.85 -14.17
N PRO A 183 4.40 -6.72 -14.36
CA PRO A 183 3.81 -5.59 -15.07
C PRO A 183 4.10 -4.23 -14.41
N ILE A 184 4.01 -3.16 -15.21
CA ILE A 184 4.18 -1.78 -14.75
C ILE A 184 3.17 -1.48 -13.63
N GLY A 185 3.65 -0.85 -12.56
CA GLY A 185 2.85 -0.54 -11.35
C GLY A 185 2.83 -1.67 -10.31
N SER A 186 3.48 -2.81 -10.58
CA SER A 186 3.75 -3.81 -9.53
C SER A 186 4.70 -3.24 -8.49
N GLU A 187 4.52 -3.65 -7.24
CA GLU A 187 5.33 -3.16 -6.11
C GLU A 187 6.36 -4.23 -5.69
N GLU A 188 7.45 -3.82 -5.04
CA GLU A 188 8.39 -4.76 -4.42
C GLU A 188 7.74 -5.54 -3.26
N GLY A 189 8.34 -6.68 -2.90
CA GLY A 189 7.94 -7.49 -1.75
C GLY A 189 7.64 -8.95 -2.06
N GLN A 190 6.91 -9.62 -1.17
CA GLN A 190 6.63 -11.06 -1.27
C GLN A 190 5.44 -11.34 -2.19
N TYR A 191 5.63 -12.27 -3.12
CA TYR A 191 4.61 -12.74 -4.05
C TYR A 191 4.39 -14.25 -3.91
N GLU A 192 3.14 -14.64 -4.14
CA GLU A 192 2.75 -16.02 -4.30
C GLU A 192 2.51 -16.28 -5.80
N VAL A 193 3.04 -17.41 -6.27
CA VAL A 193 2.91 -17.88 -7.64
C VAL A 193 2.25 -19.25 -7.62
N GLN A 194 1.26 -19.43 -8.47
CA GLN A 194 0.60 -20.72 -8.68
C GLN A 194 0.64 -21.10 -10.15
N ILE A 195 0.82 -22.39 -10.42
CA ILE A 195 0.66 -22.94 -11.77
C ILE A 195 -0.52 -23.89 -11.74
N LEU A 196 -1.44 -23.68 -12.67
CA LEU A 196 -2.71 -24.42 -12.76
C LEU A 196 -3.01 -24.76 -14.22
N ARG A 197 -3.81 -25.80 -14.42
CA ARG A 197 -4.26 -26.22 -15.76
C ARG A 197 -5.66 -25.69 -16.06
N GLU A 198 -6.59 -25.88 -15.11
CA GLU A 198 -7.98 -25.41 -15.14
C GLU A 198 -8.38 -24.90 -13.74
N ALA A 199 -9.34 -23.98 -13.71
CA ALA A 199 -9.85 -23.19 -12.59
C ALA A 199 -10.31 -23.99 -11.36
N ASP A 200 -9.37 -24.36 -10.48
CA ASP A 200 -9.55 -24.41 -9.00
C ASP A 200 -8.42 -25.17 -8.28
N THR A 201 -7.55 -25.89 -9.01
CA THR A 201 -6.48 -26.69 -8.37
C THR A 201 -5.09 -26.21 -8.79
N ALA A 202 -4.37 -25.59 -7.84
CA ALA A 202 -2.96 -25.27 -8.00
C ALA A 202 -2.15 -26.57 -8.06
N LEU A 203 -1.47 -26.80 -9.19
CA LEU A 203 -0.56 -27.93 -9.38
C LEU A 203 0.80 -27.67 -8.71
N VAL A 204 1.25 -26.41 -8.75
CA VAL A 204 2.47 -25.94 -8.09
C VAL A 204 2.16 -24.63 -7.39
N THR A 205 2.62 -24.47 -6.15
CA THR A 205 2.60 -23.19 -5.44
C THR A 205 4.03 -22.87 -5.00
N ALA A 206 4.47 -21.66 -5.27
CA ALA A 206 5.79 -21.17 -4.90
C ALA A 206 5.69 -19.73 -4.36
N ARG A 207 6.71 -19.33 -3.61
CA ARG A 207 6.83 -17.97 -3.07
C ARG A 207 8.17 -17.40 -3.47
N GLY A 208 8.19 -16.10 -3.75
CA GLY A 208 9.39 -15.40 -4.13
C GLY A 208 9.36 -13.95 -3.68
N SER A 209 10.54 -13.34 -3.69
CA SER A 209 10.69 -11.93 -3.43
C SER A 209 10.85 -11.18 -4.74
N ALA A 210 10.11 -10.09 -4.89
CA ALA A 210 10.23 -9.17 -6.00
C ALA A 210 11.04 -7.94 -5.58
N THR A 211 12.05 -7.62 -6.37
CA THR A 211 13.00 -6.52 -6.16
C THR A 211 12.94 -5.56 -7.35
N PHE A 212 13.11 -4.27 -7.10
CA PHE A 212 13.19 -3.26 -8.16
C PHE A 212 14.62 -3.23 -8.71
N GLU A 213 14.81 -3.79 -9.90
CA GLU A 213 16.09 -3.93 -10.61
C GLU A 213 15.94 -3.33 -12.02
N ASP A 214 16.87 -2.46 -12.41
CA ASP A 214 16.94 -1.89 -13.77
C ASP A 214 15.62 -1.29 -14.30
N ARG A 215 14.91 -0.54 -13.44
CA ARG A 215 13.59 0.07 -13.70
C ARG A 215 12.42 -0.92 -13.81
N ASN A 216 12.63 -2.19 -13.48
CA ASN A 216 11.61 -3.23 -13.50
C ASN A 216 11.47 -3.86 -12.12
N VAL A 217 10.28 -4.39 -11.81
CA VAL A 217 10.13 -5.26 -10.65
C VAL A 217 10.34 -6.69 -11.10
N VAL A 218 11.36 -7.36 -10.56
CA VAL A 218 11.75 -8.73 -10.91
C VAL A 218 11.48 -9.65 -9.74
N LEU A 219 10.59 -10.61 -9.93
CA LEU A 219 10.26 -11.65 -8.96
C LEU A 219 11.16 -12.87 -9.17
N ARG A 220 11.96 -13.21 -8.16
CA ARG A 220 12.83 -14.40 -8.17
C ARG A 220 12.26 -15.49 -7.27
N LEU A 221 12.05 -16.68 -7.82
CA LEU A 221 11.56 -17.85 -7.07
C LEU A 221 12.15 -19.15 -7.62
N LYS A 222 12.07 -20.21 -6.80
CA LYS A 222 12.33 -21.58 -7.23
C LYS A 222 11.01 -22.32 -7.34
N ALA A 223 10.79 -23.02 -8.45
CA ALA A 223 9.60 -23.81 -8.68
C ALA A 223 9.97 -25.15 -9.31
N ASP A 224 9.38 -26.24 -8.80
CA ASP A 224 9.57 -27.56 -9.37
C ASP A 224 8.40 -27.89 -10.32
N LEU A 225 8.70 -28.02 -11.62
CA LEU A 225 7.73 -28.34 -12.66
C LEU A 225 7.80 -29.80 -13.13
N THR A 226 8.62 -30.64 -12.51
CA THR A 226 8.96 -32.01 -12.98
C THR A 226 7.74 -32.93 -13.17
N GLY A 227 6.65 -32.67 -12.45
CA GLY A 227 5.41 -33.47 -12.53
C GLY A 227 4.33 -32.90 -13.44
N LEU A 228 4.56 -31.78 -14.11
CA LEU A 228 3.55 -31.14 -14.94
C LEU A 228 3.48 -31.80 -16.32
N ALA A 229 2.29 -32.27 -16.71
CA ALA A 229 2.11 -32.81 -18.05
C ALA A 229 2.29 -31.68 -19.09
N PRO A 230 2.91 -31.94 -20.26
CA PRO A 230 3.11 -30.94 -21.28
C PRO A 230 1.79 -30.31 -21.77
N GLY A 231 1.85 -29.04 -22.17
CA GLY A 231 0.71 -28.31 -22.71
C GLY A 231 0.45 -26.96 -22.05
N ARG A 232 -0.72 -26.38 -22.32
CA ARG A 232 -1.11 -25.06 -21.83
C ARG A 232 -1.44 -25.11 -20.33
N HIS A 233 -0.88 -24.15 -19.60
CA HIS A 233 -1.14 -23.89 -18.19
C HIS A 233 -1.35 -22.38 -18.00
N LEU A 234 -1.81 -22.00 -16.81
CA LEU A 234 -1.88 -20.62 -16.36
C LEU A 234 -0.89 -20.44 -15.20
N VAL A 235 -0.14 -19.34 -15.22
CA VAL A 235 0.61 -18.85 -14.07
C VAL A 235 -0.20 -17.76 -13.39
N GLY A 236 -0.64 -18.03 -12.16
CA GLY A 236 -1.29 -17.10 -11.26
C GLY A 236 -0.25 -16.39 -10.39
N ILE A 237 -0.34 -15.06 -10.30
CA ILE A 237 0.55 -14.24 -9.46
C ILE A 237 -0.29 -13.34 -8.56
N ARG A 238 0.08 -13.28 -7.27
CA ARG A 238 -0.56 -12.41 -6.27
C ARG A 238 0.45 -11.85 -5.28
N LYS A 239 0.26 -10.58 -4.89
CA LYS A 239 0.91 -9.98 -3.72
C LYS A 239 -0.06 -10.03 -2.53
N GLY A 240 0.35 -10.58 -1.38
CA GLY A 240 -0.47 -10.57 -0.15
C GLY A 240 -1.92 -11.06 -0.35
N SER A 241 -2.91 -10.27 0.07
CA SER A 241 -4.35 -10.56 -0.07
C SER A 241 -5.00 -9.95 -1.32
N PHE A 242 -4.21 -9.45 -2.28
CA PHE A 242 -4.74 -8.89 -3.53
C PHE A 242 -5.39 -9.98 -4.41
N ARG A 243 -6.08 -9.58 -5.46
CA ARG A 243 -6.63 -10.55 -6.44
C ARG A 243 -5.51 -11.29 -7.18
N TRP A 244 -5.78 -12.54 -7.56
CA TRP A 244 -4.93 -13.28 -8.49
C TRP A 244 -4.95 -12.66 -9.88
N MET A 245 -3.80 -12.65 -10.54
CA MET A 245 -3.63 -12.31 -11.96
C MET A 245 -3.10 -13.53 -12.69
N TYR A 246 -3.78 -13.95 -13.76
CA TYR A 246 -3.44 -15.16 -14.50
C TYR A 246 -2.89 -14.83 -15.89
N TYR A 247 -1.81 -15.53 -16.27
CA TYR A 247 -1.17 -15.42 -17.58
C TYR A 247 -0.97 -16.81 -18.19
N PRO A 248 -1.23 -17.01 -19.49
CA PRO A 248 -1.05 -18.33 -20.12
C PRO A 248 0.43 -18.63 -20.38
N ILE A 249 0.86 -19.81 -19.95
CA ILE A 249 2.20 -20.38 -20.21
C ILE A 249 2.07 -21.74 -20.89
N THR A 250 3.14 -22.20 -21.50
CA THR A 250 3.23 -23.57 -22.00
C THR A 250 4.30 -24.33 -21.22
N VAL A 251 3.99 -25.55 -20.81
CA VAL A 251 4.96 -26.49 -20.23
C VAL A 251 5.38 -27.49 -21.30
N GLN A 252 6.69 -27.73 -21.45
CA GLN A 252 7.28 -28.65 -22.42
C GLN A 252 7.99 -29.82 -21.74
#